data_AF-A0A7Y9EU58-F1
#
_entry.id   AF-A0A7Y9EU58-F1
#
_cell.length_a   1.000
_cell.length_b   1.000
_cell.length_c   1.000
_cell.angle_alpha   90.00
_cell.angle_beta   90.00
_cell.angle_gamma   90.00
#
_symmetry.space_group_name_H-M   'P 1'
#
loop_
_entity.id
_entity.type
_entity.pdbx_description
1 polymer ?
#
loop_
_entity_poly.entity_id
_entity_poly.type
_entity_poly.pdbx_seq_one_letter_code
_entity_poly.pdbx_strand_id
1 'polypeptide(L)' 'MRTGADLGYDIVIARDCCYNYESDAHEFTLEKVMPYYSRVRTNAQIETMI' A
#
# COMPACT_ATOMS: atom_id res chain seq x y z
N MET A 1 1.24 -4.43 -6.91
CA MET A 1 -0.13 -4.46 -6.36
C MET A 1 -1.18 -4.88 -7.39
N ARG A 2 -1.35 -4.17 -8.52
CA ARG A 2 -2.46 -4.40 -9.45
C ARG A 2 -2.48 -5.83 -9.97
N THR A 3 -1.34 -6.31 -10.47
CA THR A 3 -1.18 -7.71 -10.90
C THR A 3 -1.48 -8.72 -9.78
N GLY A 4 -1.10 -8.43 -8.53
CA GLY A 4 -1.40 -9.32 -7.42
C GLY A 4 -2.89 -9.35 -7.10
N ALA A 5 -3.57 -8.19 -7.16
CA ALA A 5 -5.02 -8.11 -7.00
C ALA A 5 -5.75 -8.83 -8.15
N ASP A 6 -5.27 -8.66 -9.39
CA ASP A 6 -5.80 -9.35 -10.58
C ASP A 6 -5.63 -10.89 -10.47
N LEU A 7 -4.60 -11.35 -9.76
CA LEU A 7 -4.35 -12.77 -9.46
C LEU A 7 -5.09 -13.28 -8.20
N GLY A 8 -5.87 -12.44 -7.51
CA GLY A 8 -6.66 -12.82 -6.34
C GLY A 8 -5.90 -12.83 -5.01
N TYR A 9 -4.71 -12.22 -4.94
CA TYR A 9 -4.00 -12.07 -3.67
C TYR A 9 -4.63 -10.96 -2.80
N ASP A 10 -4.69 -11.20 -1.49
CA ASP A 10 -4.94 -10.14 -0.51
C ASP A 10 -3.64 -9.39 -0.22
N ILE A 11 -3.61 -8.10 -0.53
CA ILE A 11 -2.40 -7.27 -0.50
C ILE A 11 -2.49 -6.24 0.63
N VAL A 12 -1.43 -6.17 1.43
CA VAL A 12 -1.21 -5.12 2.42
C VAL A 12 0.06 -4.35 2.07
N ILE A 13 0.01 -3.02 2.09
CA ILE A 13 1.14 -2.13 1.79
C ILE A 13 1.56 -1.42 3.07
N ALA A 14 2.84 -1.56 3.43
CA ALA A 14 3.48 -0.81 4.51
C ALA A 14 3.91 0.58 3.99
N ARG A 15 3.09 1.60 4.27
CA ARG A 15 3.29 2.95 3.72
C ARG A 15 4.61 3.61 4.14
N ASP A 16 5.02 3.37 5.37
CA ASP A 16 6.26 3.83 6.00
C ASP A 16 7.50 3.08 5.50
N CYS A 17 7.32 2.05 4.66
CA CYS A 17 8.40 1.35 3.96
C CYS A 17 8.38 1.60 2.44
N CYS A 18 7.58 2.55 1.97
CA CYS A 18 7.48 2.90 0.56
C CYS A 18 8.13 4.28 0.32
N TYR A 19 8.71 4.47 -0.87
CA TYR A 19 9.31 5.74 -1.27
C TYR A 19 8.88 6.10 -2.70
N ASN A 20 8.73 7.39 -2.96
CA ASN A 20 8.66 7.96 -4.30
C ASN A 20 9.57 9.19 -4.34
N TYR A 21 10.13 9.50 -5.51
CA TYR A 21 10.97 10.67 -5.72
C TYR A 21 10.22 11.97 -5.42
N GLU A 22 8.93 12.02 -5.75
CA GLU A 22 8.04 13.14 -5.46
C GLU A 22 7.11 12.79 -4.29
N SER A 23 7.13 13.60 -3.22
CA SER A 23 6.29 13.41 -2.03
C SER A 23 4.80 13.48 -2.35
N ASP A 24 4.40 14.39 -3.23
CA ASP A 24 2.99 14.58 -3.56
C ASP A 24 2.47 13.41 -4.38
N ALA A 25 3.29 12.86 -5.28
CA ALA A 25 2.99 11.64 -6.00
C ALA A 25 2.95 10.42 -5.07
N HIS A 26 3.81 10.36 -4.04
CA HIS A 26 3.77 9.32 -3.00
C HIS A 26 2.42 9.31 -2.28
N GLU A 27 2.04 10.46 -1.70
CA GLU A 27 0.80 10.60 -0.93
C GLU A 27 -0.43 10.39 -1.81
N PHE A 28 -0.47 10.99 -3.01
CA PHE A 28 -1.56 10.76 -3.95
C PHE A 28 -1.72 9.27 -4.28
N THR A 29 -0.60 8.59 -4.53
CA THR A 29 -0.62 7.17 -4.87
C THR A 29 -1.13 6.33 -3.70
N LEU A 30 -0.62 6.54 -2.48
CA LEU A 30 -1.03 5.82 -1.28
C LEU A 30 -2.48 6.09 -0.85
N GLU A 31 -2.96 7.32 -1.02
CA GLU A 31 -4.30 7.70 -0.56
C GLU A 31 -5.39 7.46 -1.61
N LYS A 32 -5.06 7.62 -2.90
CA LYS A 32 -6.07 7.64 -3.96
C LYS A 32 -5.99 6.42 -4.88
N VAL A 33 -4.83 5.80 -5.06
CA VAL A 33 -4.67 4.71 -6.04
C VAL A 33 -4.57 3.35 -5.37
N MET A 34 -3.70 3.23 -4.38
CA MET A 34 -3.38 1.97 -3.70
C MET A 34 -4.59 1.32 -2.98
N PRO A 35 -5.55 2.08 -2.40
CA PRO A 35 -6.72 1.51 -1.75
C PRO A 35 -7.66 0.73 -2.67
N TYR A 36 -7.59 0.93 -4.00
CA TYR A 36 -8.39 0.15 -4.95
C TYR A 36 -7.93 -1.31 -5.09
N TYR A 37 -6.67 -1.61 -4.75
CA TYR A 37 -6.06 -2.92 -4.98
C TYR A 37 -5.48 -3.55 -3.71
N SER A 38 -5.47 -2.82 -2.59
CA SER A 38 -4.75 -3.22 -1.37
C SER A 38 -5.24 -2.47 -0.14
N ARG A 39 -4.86 -2.97 1.04
CA ARG A 39 -5.01 -2.25 2.32
C ARG A 39 -3.70 -1.53 2.65
N VAL A 40 -3.77 -0.21 2.80
CA VAL A 40 -2.60 0.60 3.19
C VAL A 40 -2.51 0.69 4.71
N ARG A 41 -1.36 0.35 5.28
CA ARG A 41 -1.08 0.30 6.73
C ARG A 41 0.33 0.80 7.03
N THR A 42 0.62 1.12 8.28
CA THR A 42 2.02 1.27 8.75
C THR A 42 2.60 -0.10 9.08
N ASN A 43 3.92 -0.23 9.10
CA ASN A 43 4.60 -1.46 9.51
C ASN A 43 4.16 -1.90 10.92
N ALA A 44 4.05 -0.95 11.86
CA ALA A 44 3.57 -1.22 13.21
C ALA A 44 2.13 -1.80 13.23
N GLN A 45 1.25 -1.35 12.34
CA GLN A 45 -0.10 -1.94 12.24
C GLN A 45 -0.06 -3.36 11.68
N ILE A 46 0.84 -3.63 10.73
CA ILE A 46 0.99 -4.96 10.12
C ILE A 46 1.51 -5.96 11.14
N GLU A 47 2.47 -5.58 11.98
CA GLU A 47 3.01 -6.43 13.05
C GLU A 47 1.92 -6.93 14.03
N THR A 48 0.83 -6.17 14.21
CA THR A 48 -0.30 -6.58 15.07
C THR A 48 -1.32 -7.52 14.38
N MET A 49 -1.19 -7.74 13.07
CA MET A 49 -2.11 -8.57 12.28
C MET A 49 -1.65 -10.02 12.13
N ILE A 50 -0.43 -10.35 12.59
CA ILE A 50 0.23 -11.65 12.48
C ILE A 50 0.26 -12.30 13.86
#